data_AF-A0A8S0VMM5-F1
#
_entry.id   AF-A0A8S0VMM5-F1
#
_cell.length_a   1.000
_cell.length_b   1.000
_cell.length_c   1.000
_cell.angle_alpha   90.00
_cell.angle_beta   90.00
_cell.angle_gamma   90.00
#
_symmetry.space_group_name_H-M   'P 1'
#
loop_
_entity.id
_entity.type
_entity.pdbx_description
1 polymer ?
#
loop_
_entity_poly.entity_id
_entity_poly.type
_entity_poly.pdbx_seq_one_letter_code
_entity_poly.pdbx_strand_id
1 'polypeptide(L)'
;LDGIAKITPNGLLKLTNFTTLQKGHAFYPDPIIFKNSSYASAFSFSTYFVFTMVSGYENLGGQGIIFVLSPSKRFEGASPGLYFGLLNQTNNGNFSNHIFGVELDSLKNVEVQDIDDNHV
;
A
#
# COMPACT_ATOMS: atom_id res chain seq x y z
N LEU A 1 0.15 9.83 8.85
CA LEU A 1 1.24 8.83 8.83
C LEU A 1 0.85 7.71 9.78
N ASP A 2 1.19 6.48 9.45
CA ASP A 2 0.91 5.28 10.24
C ASP A 2 2.09 4.29 10.12
N GLY A 3 2.24 3.40 11.11
CA GLY A 3 3.36 2.48 11.19
C GLY A 3 4.72 3.18 11.30
N ILE A 4 5.73 2.71 10.57
CA ILE A 4 7.09 3.29 10.60
C ILE A 4 7.30 4.46 9.62
N ALA A 5 6.25 4.88 8.92
CA ALA A 5 6.35 5.94 7.91
C ALA A 5 6.69 7.29 8.55
N LYS A 6 7.64 8.01 7.94
CA LYS A 6 8.06 9.33 8.41
C LYS A 6 8.42 10.28 7.28
N ILE A 7 8.34 11.57 7.55
CA ILE A 7 8.92 12.62 6.70
C ILE A 7 10.34 12.89 7.21
N THR A 8 11.31 12.82 6.30
CA THR A 8 12.72 13.12 6.59
C THR A 8 12.95 14.63 6.71
N PRO A 9 14.06 15.09 7.33
CA PRO A 9 14.35 16.53 7.45
C PRO A 9 14.42 17.28 6.10
N ASN A 10 14.75 16.59 5.01
CA ASN A 10 14.76 17.14 3.65
C ASN A 10 13.45 16.94 2.89
N GLY A 11 12.36 16.55 3.57
CA GLY A 11 11.01 16.52 3.00
C GLY A 11 10.61 15.24 2.26
N LEU A 12 11.48 14.23 2.19
CA LEU A 12 11.12 12.95 1.57
C LEU A 12 10.19 12.15 2.49
N LEU A 13 9.09 11.66 1.93
CA LEU A 13 8.25 10.65 2.57
C LEU A 13 8.96 9.30 2.48
N LYS A 14 9.33 8.76 3.65
CA LYS A 14 9.94 7.44 3.77
C LYS A 14 8.92 6.49 4.41
N LEU A 15 8.33 5.61 3.60
CA LEU A 15 7.31 4.65 4.06
C LEU A 15 7.92 3.54 4.93
N THR A 16 9.08 3.01 4.53
CA THR A 16 9.75 1.89 5.19
C THR A 16 11.26 2.11 5.33
N ASN A 17 11.93 1.23 6.06
CA ASN A 17 13.38 1.18 6.21
C ASN A 17 13.88 -0.27 6.09
N PHE A 18 15.16 -0.53 6.38
CA PHE A 18 15.74 -1.87 6.32
C PHE A 18 15.33 -2.81 7.46
N THR A 19 14.42 -2.39 8.35
CA THR A 19 13.90 -3.25 9.41
C THR A 19 12.93 -4.26 8.80
N THR A 20 13.14 -5.54 9.08
CA THR A 20 12.33 -6.63 8.55
C THR A 20 10.90 -6.59 9.07
N LEU A 21 9.96 -7.03 8.22
CA LEU A 21 8.54 -7.19 8.56
C LEU A 21 7.90 -5.94 9.19
N GLN A 22 8.20 -4.77 8.64
CA GLN A 22 7.55 -3.52 9.01
C GLN A 22 6.55 -3.08 7.94
N LYS A 23 5.58 -2.27 8.36
CA LYS A 23 4.62 -1.59 7.48
C LYS A 23 4.59 -0.10 7.80
N GLY A 24 4.32 0.71 6.79
CA GLY A 24 4.19 2.15 6.94
C GLY A 24 3.26 2.71 5.89
N HIS A 25 2.34 3.56 6.31
CA HIS A 25 1.35 4.17 5.42
C HIS A 25 1.34 5.68 5.54
N ALA A 26 1.02 6.35 4.44
CA ALA A 26 0.78 7.77 4.42
C ALA A 26 -0.49 8.05 3.63
N PHE A 27 -1.47 8.66 4.31
CA PHE A 27 -2.73 9.08 3.71
C PHE A 27 -2.80 10.60 3.70
N TYR A 28 -3.41 11.14 2.65
CA TYR A 28 -3.84 12.53 2.62
C TYR A 28 -4.77 12.80 3.83
N PRO A 29 -4.60 13.90 4.58
CA PRO A 29 -5.28 14.14 5.86
C PRO A 29 -6.79 14.32 5.73
N ASP A 30 -7.31 14.76 4.59
CA ASP A 30 -8.75 14.94 4.40
C ASP A 30 -9.34 13.81 3.55
N PRO A 31 -10.56 13.32 3.86
CA PRO A 31 -11.24 12.37 2.98
C PRO A 31 -11.53 12.95 1.60
N ILE A 32 -11.38 12.14 0.56
CA ILE A 32 -11.77 12.50 -0.81
C ILE A 32 -13.11 11.85 -1.11
N ILE A 33 -14.11 12.65 -1.49
CA ILE A 33 -15.45 12.17 -1.85
C ILE A 33 -15.42 11.72 -3.31
N PHE A 34 -15.50 10.41 -3.56
CA PHE A 34 -15.51 9.84 -4.92
C PHE A 34 -16.92 9.72 -5.53
N LYS A 35 -17.98 9.79 -4.72
CA LYS A 35 -19.39 9.76 -5.16
C LYS A 35 -20.24 10.62 -4.22
N ASN A 36 -21.20 11.35 -4.78
CA ASN A 36 -22.17 12.13 -4.00
C ASN A 36 -23.29 11.27 -3.38
N SER A 37 -23.55 10.09 -3.95
CA SER A 37 -24.52 9.12 -3.43
C SER A 37 -24.22 7.73 -4.00
N SER A 38 -24.82 6.69 -3.43
CA SER A 38 -24.64 5.30 -3.88
C SER A 38 -24.97 5.12 -5.38
N TYR A 39 -25.93 5.88 -5.89
CA TYR A 39 -26.44 5.78 -7.27
C TYR A 39 -25.82 6.78 -8.25
N ALA A 40 -25.04 7.76 -7.77
CA ALA A 40 -24.35 8.71 -8.63
C ALA A 40 -23.25 8.02 -9.46
N SER A 41 -22.75 8.68 -10.50
CA SER A 41 -21.49 8.27 -11.14
C SER A 41 -20.30 8.59 -10.22
N ALA A 42 -19.21 7.84 -10.36
CA ALA A 42 -17.95 8.15 -9.67
C ALA A 42 -17.22 9.30 -10.36
N PHE A 43 -16.50 10.10 -9.58
CA PHE A 43 -15.60 11.12 -10.11
C PHE A 43 -14.34 10.48 -10.69
N SER A 44 -13.84 11.04 -11.79
CA SER A 44 -12.53 10.71 -12.34
C SER A 44 -11.43 11.30 -11.48
N PHE A 45 -10.28 10.60 -11.41
CA PHE A 45 -9.09 11.09 -10.72
C PHE A 45 -7.83 10.77 -11.53
N SER A 46 -6.77 11.51 -11.25
CA SER A 46 -5.42 11.24 -11.72
C SER A 46 -4.45 11.49 -10.58
N THR A 47 -3.41 10.67 -10.50
CA THR A 47 -2.31 10.87 -9.55
C THR A 47 -0.99 10.60 -10.24
N TYR A 48 0.06 11.26 -9.78
CA TYR A 48 1.42 10.95 -10.18
C TYR A 48 2.32 11.11 -8.95
N PHE A 49 3.31 10.26 -8.85
CA PHE A 49 4.33 10.34 -7.81
C PHE A 49 5.64 9.78 -8.37
N VAL A 50 6.74 10.29 -7.82
CA VAL A 50 8.09 9.77 -8.09
C VAL A 50 8.57 9.12 -6.80
N PHE A 51 9.10 7.92 -6.92
CA PHE A 51 9.55 7.14 -5.77
C PHE A 51 10.90 6.48 -6.08
N THR A 52 11.54 5.97 -5.03
CA THR A 52 12.71 5.11 -5.14
C THR A 52 12.51 3.92 -4.20
N MET A 53 12.84 2.73 -4.68
CA MET A 53 12.92 1.52 -3.85
C MET A 53 14.38 1.08 -3.82
N VAL A 54 14.89 0.83 -2.62
CA VAL A 54 16.28 0.40 -2.40
C VAL A 54 16.24 -0.87 -1.58
N SER A 55 16.71 -1.97 -2.16
CA SER A 55 16.80 -3.23 -1.42
C SER A 55 17.91 -3.17 -0.36
N GLY A 56 17.66 -3.80 0.78
CA GLY A 56 18.66 -4.05 1.82
C GLY A 56 19.49 -5.32 1.59
N TYR A 57 19.17 -6.12 0.56
CA TYR A 57 19.81 -7.39 0.26
C TYR A 57 20.28 -7.41 -1.19
N GLU A 58 21.47 -7.95 -1.44
CA GLU A 58 21.96 -8.18 -2.80
C GLU A 58 21.06 -9.22 -3.49
N ASN A 59 20.49 -8.88 -4.64
CA ASN A 59 19.65 -9.74 -5.50
C ASN A 59 18.32 -10.23 -4.88
N LEU A 60 17.82 -9.59 -3.83
CA LEU A 60 16.48 -9.87 -3.29
C LEU A 60 15.67 -8.57 -3.28
N GLY A 61 14.45 -8.60 -3.82
CA GLY A 61 13.50 -7.50 -3.71
C GLY A 61 12.96 -7.33 -2.28
N GLY A 62 12.29 -6.20 -2.06
CA GLY A 62 11.33 -6.08 -0.97
C GLY A 62 9.93 -6.42 -1.49
N GLN A 63 8.90 -6.21 -0.67
CA GLN A 63 7.52 -6.42 -1.12
C GLN A 63 7.03 -5.36 -2.11
N GLY A 64 7.59 -4.16 -2.06
CA GLY A 64 7.23 -3.08 -2.97
C GLY A 64 6.46 -1.94 -2.30
N ILE A 65 5.64 -1.24 -3.11
CA ILE A 65 4.84 -0.08 -2.70
C ILE A 65 3.45 -0.17 -3.32
N ILE A 66 2.43 0.33 -2.61
CA ILE A 66 1.05 0.36 -3.09
C ILE A 66 0.48 1.79 -3.02
N PHE A 67 -0.13 2.24 -4.11
CA PHE A 67 -1.07 3.36 -4.08
C PHE A 67 -2.45 2.82 -3.69
N VAL A 68 -3.08 3.40 -2.67
CA VAL A 68 -4.30 2.85 -2.09
C VAL A 68 -5.40 3.89 -1.94
N LEU A 69 -6.62 3.50 -2.33
CA LEU A 69 -7.87 4.17 -1.96
C LEU A 69 -8.60 3.26 -0.96
N SER A 70 -8.92 3.81 0.21
CA SER A 70 -9.60 3.07 1.29
C SER A 70 -10.52 4.00 2.08
N PRO A 71 -11.65 3.50 2.61
CA PRO A 71 -12.50 4.26 3.51
C PRO A 71 -11.84 4.56 4.87
N SER A 72 -10.76 3.85 5.22
CA SER A 72 -10.02 4.01 6.47
C SER A 72 -8.54 4.30 6.20
N LYS A 73 -7.90 5.00 7.14
CA LYS A 73 -6.45 5.24 7.17
C LYS A 73 -5.72 4.30 8.13
N ARG A 74 -6.47 3.43 8.81
CA ARG A 74 -5.98 2.50 9.83
C ARG A 74 -6.35 1.08 9.43
N PHE A 75 -5.36 0.20 9.48
CA PHE A 75 -5.47 -1.22 9.14
C PHE A 75 -5.07 -2.05 10.35
N GLU A 76 -5.97 -2.07 11.34
CA GLU A 76 -5.79 -2.84 12.57
C GLU A 76 -5.72 -4.33 12.25
N GLY A 77 -4.75 -5.02 12.86
CA GLY A 77 -4.52 -6.44 12.61
C GLY A 77 -3.94 -6.79 11.23
N ALA A 78 -3.67 -5.82 10.36
CA ALA A 78 -3.05 -6.10 9.08
C ALA A 78 -1.59 -6.56 9.24
N SER A 79 -1.17 -7.49 8.39
CA SER A 79 0.16 -8.07 8.41
C SER A 79 1.14 -7.28 7.54
N PRO A 80 2.39 -7.08 7.97
CA PRO A 80 3.45 -6.64 7.07
C PRO A 80 3.74 -7.73 6.03
N GLY A 81 4.50 -7.41 4.98
CA GLY A 81 4.84 -8.39 3.96
C GLY A 81 3.88 -8.32 2.76
N LEU A 82 3.49 -9.50 2.29
CA LEU A 82 2.70 -9.76 1.06
C LEU A 82 1.28 -9.16 1.03
N TYR A 83 0.83 -8.53 2.12
CA TYR A 83 -0.46 -7.82 2.19
C TYR A 83 -0.29 -6.29 2.22
N PHE A 84 0.91 -5.80 1.93
CA PHE A 84 1.30 -4.39 1.95
C PHE A 84 0.93 -3.62 3.23
N GLY A 85 0.71 -4.32 4.35
CA GLY A 85 0.25 -3.70 5.59
C GLY A 85 -1.23 -3.31 5.63
N LEU A 86 -2.02 -3.69 4.62
CA LEU A 86 -3.45 -3.35 4.46
C LEU A 86 -4.38 -4.46 4.95
N LEU A 87 -3.97 -5.72 4.73
CA LEU A 87 -4.78 -6.91 4.96
C LEU A 87 -4.01 -7.96 5.77
N ASN A 88 -4.67 -9.06 6.07
CA ASN A 88 -4.08 -10.27 6.62
C ASN A 88 -4.78 -11.50 6.01
N GLN A 89 -4.34 -12.69 6.39
CA GLN A 89 -4.88 -13.94 5.86
C GLN A 89 -6.38 -14.13 6.13
N THR A 90 -6.93 -13.54 7.19
CA THR A 90 -8.34 -13.75 7.57
C THR A 90 -9.30 -12.76 6.92
N ASN A 91 -8.81 -11.61 6.46
CA ASN A 91 -9.63 -10.60 5.78
C ASN A 91 -9.28 -10.42 4.29
N ASN A 92 -8.27 -11.11 3.75
CA ASN A 92 -8.00 -11.10 2.32
C ASN A 92 -9.21 -11.61 1.51
N GLY A 93 -9.57 -10.90 0.44
CA GLY A 93 -10.75 -11.20 -0.38
C GLY A 93 -12.10 -10.79 0.23
N ASN A 94 -12.13 -10.18 1.42
CA ASN A 94 -13.38 -9.69 2.00
C ASN A 94 -13.86 -8.41 1.28
N PHE A 95 -15.01 -8.50 0.61
CA PHE A 95 -15.62 -7.38 -0.12
C PHE A 95 -15.91 -6.15 0.76
N SER A 96 -16.11 -6.34 2.07
CA SER A 96 -16.35 -5.24 3.02
C SER A 96 -15.12 -4.40 3.32
N ASN A 97 -13.91 -4.82 2.89
CA ASN A 97 -12.70 -4.01 3.05
C ASN A 97 -12.77 -2.71 2.24
N HIS A 98 -13.45 -2.75 1.07
CA HIS A 98 -13.57 -1.62 0.14
C HIS A 98 -12.24 -0.93 -0.17
N ILE A 99 -11.19 -1.74 -0.42
CA ILE A 99 -9.85 -1.27 -0.78
C ILE A 99 -9.68 -1.39 -2.28
N PHE A 100 -9.17 -0.34 -2.90
CA PHE A 100 -8.63 -0.36 -4.26
C PHE A 100 -7.14 -0.04 -4.18
N GLY A 101 -6.32 -0.84 -4.86
CA GLY A 101 -4.87 -0.74 -4.83
C GLY A 101 -4.28 -0.82 -6.24
N VAL A 102 -3.18 -0.09 -6.46
CA VAL A 102 -2.25 -0.31 -7.56
C VAL A 102 -0.89 -0.56 -6.91
N GLU A 103 -0.43 -1.80 -6.97
CA GLU A 103 0.84 -2.22 -6.41
C GLU A 103 1.97 -2.11 -7.43
N LEU A 104 3.16 -1.85 -6.93
CA LEU A 104 4.41 -2.02 -7.65
C LEU A 104 5.17 -3.07 -6.85
N ASP A 105 4.90 -4.33 -7.19
CA ASP A 105 5.41 -5.50 -6.50
C ASP A 105 6.81 -5.84 -7.03
N SER A 106 7.70 -6.20 -6.13
CA SER A 106 9.08 -6.56 -6.46
C SER A 106 9.52 -7.91 -5.90
N LEU A 107 8.57 -8.73 -5.42
CA LEU A 107 8.86 -10.04 -4.88
C LEU A 107 7.67 -10.99 -5.06
N LYS A 108 7.88 -12.06 -5.84
CA LYS A 108 6.86 -13.11 -5.99
C LYS A 108 6.44 -13.75 -4.65
N ASN A 109 5.17 -13.64 -4.31
CA ASN A 109 4.51 -14.39 -3.24
C ASN A 109 3.54 -15.43 -3.80
N VAL A 110 3.93 -16.71 -3.67
CA VAL A 110 3.10 -17.85 -4.12
C VAL A 110 1.81 -17.98 -3.32
N GLU A 111 1.77 -17.45 -2.10
CA GLU A 111 0.62 -17.47 -1.20
C GLU A 111 -0.57 -16.64 -1.71
N VAL A 112 -0.29 -15.60 -2.52
CA VAL A 112 -1.30 -14.74 -3.16
C VAL A 112 -1.41 -14.95 -4.66
N GLN A 113 -0.72 -15.99 -5.18
CA GLN A 113 -0.76 -16.40 -6.58
C GLN A 113 -0.19 -15.34 -7.54
N ASP A 114 0.88 -14.67 -7.13
CA ASP A 114 1.56 -13.71 -7.99
C ASP A 114 2.01 -14.32 -9.32
N ILE A 115 1.85 -13.53 -10.38
CA ILE A 115 2.05 -13.96 -11.76
C ILE A 115 3.53 -14.27 -12.04
N ASP A 116 4.42 -13.34 -11.73
CA ASP A 116 5.86 -13.44 -11.92
C ASP A 116 6.62 -12.76 -10.77
N ASP A 117 7.87 -12.35 -10.99
CA ASP A 117 8.73 -11.81 -9.93
C ASP A 117 8.42 -10.36 -9.57
N ASN A 118 8.19 -9.51 -10.59
CA ASN A 118 7.94 -8.09 -10.40
C ASN A 118 6.86 -7.61 -11.36
N HIS A 119 5.80 -7.04 -10.83
CA HIS A 119 4.61 -6.71 -11.61
C HIS A 119 3.93 -5.42 -11.12
N VAL A 120 2.90 -5.03 -11.89
CA VAL A 120 1.93 -3.96 -11.59
C VAL A 120 0.54 -4.56 -11.60
#